data_AF-W1YC34-F1
#
_entry.id   AF-W1YC34-F1
#
_cell.length_a   1.000
_cell.length_b   1.000
_cell.length_c   1.000
_cell.angle_alpha   90.00
_cell.angle_beta   90.00
_cell.angle_gamma   90.00
#
_symmetry.space_group_name_H-M   'P 1'
#
loop_
_entity.id
_entity.type
_entity.pdbx_description
1 polymer ?
#
loop_
_entity_poly.entity_id
_entity_poly.type
_entity_poly.pdbx_seq_one_letter_code
_entity_poly.pdbx_strand_id
1 'polypeptide(L)' 'FSELGISDDHSGIIELPADAPIGTDIREYLKLDDNTIEISVTPNRADCLGIIGVARDVTVLNQLPLVEPEIV' A
#
# COMPACT_ATOMS: atom_id res chain seq x y z
N PHE A 1 -14.38 -6.64 -9.04
CA PHE A 1 -13.38 -5.57 -8.78
C PHE A 1 -13.14 -4.71 -10.01
N SER A 2 -13.28 -5.30 -11.21
CA SER A 2 -13.13 -4.66 -12.51
C SER A 2 -13.94 -3.37 -12.69
N GLU A 3 -15.19 -3.32 -12.23
CA GLU A 3 -16.07 -2.16 -12.40
C GLU A 3 -15.61 -0.91 -11.64
N LEU A 4 -14.82 -1.10 -10.58
CA LEU A 4 -14.21 0.00 -9.81
C LEU A 4 -12.77 0.30 -10.25
N GLY A 5 -12.24 -0.40 -11.27
CA GLY A 5 -10.89 -0.20 -11.79
C GLY A 5 -9.77 -0.65 -10.83
N ILE A 6 -10.06 -1.53 -9.88
CA ILE A 6 -9.09 -1.99 -8.87
C ILE A 6 -8.23 -3.15 -9.40
N SER A 7 -8.83 -4.08 -10.12
CA SER A 7 -8.16 -5.25 -10.71
C SER A 7 -9.00 -5.82 -11.84
N ASP A 8 -8.44 -6.73 -12.63
CA ASP A 8 -9.15 -7.37 -13.75
C ASP A 8 -10.16 -8.45 -13.31
N ASP A 9 -10.35 -8.66 -12.01
CA ASP A 9 -11.28 -9.66 -11.49
C ASP A 9 -12.74 -9.25 -11.71
N HIS A 10 -13.41 -10.06 -12.53
CA HIS A 10 -14.82 -9.94 -12.94
C HIS A 10 -15.65 -11.18 -12.54
N SER A 11 -15.18 -11.98 -11.58
CA SER A 11 -15.86 -13.22 -11.17
C SER A 11 -17.19 -12.98 -10.44
N GLY A 12 -17.39 -11.79 -9.87
CA GLY A 12 -18.61 -11.40 -9.16
C GLY A 12 -18.52 -10.00 -8.53
N ILE A 13 -19.45 -9.72 -7.62
CA ILE A 13 -19.45 -8.49 -6.82
C ILE A 13 -18.37 -8.52 -5.74
N ILE A 14 -17.97 -7.36 -5.25
CA ILE A 14 -17.01 -7.26 -4.14
C ILE A 14 -17.72 -7.62 -2.84
N GLU A 15 -17.25 -8.66 -2.17
CA GLU A 15 -17.67 -9.02 -0.82
C GLU A 15 -16.74 -8.33 0.19
N LEU A 16 -17.30 -7.44 1.01
CA LEU A 16 -16.56 -6.76 2.07
C LEU A 16 -16.56 -7.59 3.36
N PRO A 17 -15.58 -7.40 4.25
CA PRO A 17 -15.62 -7.93 5.60
C PRO A 17 -16.94 -7.61 6.31
N ALA A 18 -17.41 -8.52 7.16
CA ALA A 18 -18.72 -8.39 7.83
C ALA A 18 -18.80 -7.20 8.80
N ASP A 19 -17.65 -6.67 9.23
CA ASP A 19 -17.50 -5.50 10.09
C ASP A 19 -17.29 -4.19 9.31
N ALA A 20 -17.46 -4.21 7.98
CA ALA A 20 -17.37 -3.01 7.16
C ALA A 20 -18.39 -1.94 7.63
N PRO A 21 -17.93 -0.70 7.90
CA PRO A 21 -18.79 0.35 8.42
C PRO A 21 -19.79 0.82 7.36
N ILE A 22 -21.07 0.76 7.68
CA ILE A 22 -22.14 1.22 6.78
C ILE A 22 -22.15 2.75 6.70
N GLY A 23 -22.19 3.28 5.49
CA GLY A 23 -22.26 4.73 5.22
C GLY A 23 -20.90 5.40 5.01
N THR A 24 -19.79 4.70 5.21
CA THR A 24 -18.45 5.18 4.84
C THR A 24 -18.24 5.05 3.33
N ASP A 25 -17.58 6.04 2.72
CA ASP A 25 -17.20 5.95 1.30
C ASP A 25 -16.25 4.76 1.09
N ILE A 26 -16.48 3.99 0.02
CA ILE A 26 -15.65 2.83 -0.31
C ILE A 26 -14.18 3.22 -0.55
N ARG A 27 -13.93 4.44 -1.08
CA ARG A 27 -12.59 4.98 -1.28
C ARG A 27 -11.86 5.19 0.03
N GLU A 28 -12.57 5.68 1.05
CA GLU A 28 -12.02 5.90 2.39
C GLU A 28 -11.79 4.58 3.14
N TYR A 29 -12.71 3.62 2.98
CA TYR A 29 -12.64 2.32 3.63
C TYR A 29 -11.50 1.46 3.05
N LEU A 30 -11.43 1.33 1.73
CA LEU A 30 -10.41 0.53 1.03
C LEU A 30 -9.10 1.30 0.77
N LYS A 31 -9.01 2.58 1.15
CA LYS A 31 -7.84 3.45 0.90
C LYS A 31 -7.48 3.54 -0.58
N LEU A 32 -8.48 3.78 -1.44
CA LEU A 32 -8.30 3.81 -2.90
C LEU A 32 -7.61 5.08 -3.41
N ASP A 33 -7.61 6.17 -2.63
CA ASP A 33 -6.84 7.38 -2.94
C ASP A 33 -5.35 7.19 -2.57
N ASP A 34 -4.73 6.16 -3.13
CA ASP A 34 -3.32 5.77 -2.94
C ASP A 34 -2.65 5.53 -4.31
N ASN A 35 -1.31 5.55 -4.35
CA ASN A 35 -0.54 5.44 -5.58
C ASN A 35 0.47 4.29 -5.52
N THR A 36 0.48 3.47 -6.56
CA THR A 36 1.58 2.53 -6.80
C THR A 36 2.74 3.24 -7.47
N ILE A 37 3.89 3.35 -6.79
CA ILE A 37 5.09 3.97 -7.32
C ILE A 37 6.09 2.88 -7.71
N GLU A 38 6.38 2.77 -9.00
CA GLU A 38 7.41 1.86 -9.51
C GLU A 38 8.77 2.56 -9.58
N ILE A 39 9.81 1.92 -9.02
CA ILE A 39 11.16 2.46 -9.00
C ILE A 39 12.16 1.46 -9.62
N SER A 40 13.11 1.98 -10.38
CA SER A 40 14.26 1.20 -10.86
C SER A 40 15.36 1.18 -9.81
N VAL A 41 15.69 -0.02 -9.32
CA VAL A 41 16.74 -0.20 -8.30
C VAL A 41 18.03 -0.68 -8.97
N THR A 42 19.12 0.08 -8.81
CA THR A 42 20.44 -0.31 -9.32
C THR A 42 21.08 -1.42 -8.46
N PRO A 43 22.01 -2.23 -9.01
CA PRO A 43 22.53 -3.41 -8.31
C PRO A 43 23.21 -3.16 -6.96
N ASN A 44 23.69 -1.93 -6.71
CA ASN A 44 24.33 -1.54 -5.46
C ASN A 44 23.34 -1.29 -4.31
N ARG A 45 22.02 -1.23 -4.57
CA ARG A 45 20.97 -0.93 -3.58
C ARG A 45 20.07 -2.14 -3.32
N ALA A 46 20.67 -3.30 -3.02
CA ALA A 46 19.94 -4.52 -2.68
C ALA A 46 19.03 -4.32 -1.44
N ASP A 47 19.35 -3.35 -0.58
CA ASP A 47 18.53 -2.93 0.55
C ASP A 47 17.17 -2.35 0.11
N CYS A 48 17.07 -1.69 -1.05
CA CYS A 48 15.85 -1.06 -1.55
C CYS A 48 14.89 -2.01 -2.29
N LEU A 49 15.08 -3.33 -2.19
CA LEU A 49 14.19 -4.32 -2.81
C LEU A 49 12.97 -4.69 -1.93
N GLY A 50 12.74 -3.95 -0.84
CA GLY A 50 11.58 -4.11 0.02
C GLY A 50 11.19 -2.81 0.72
N ILE A 51 10.00 -2.80 1.31
CA ILE A 51 9.39 -1.60 1.92
C ILE A 51 10.30 -1.00 3.00
N ILE A 52 10.87 -1.82 3.87
CA ILE A 52 11.75 -1.35 4.96
C ILE A 52 12.96 -0.56 4.43
N GLY A 53 13.59 -1.00 3.34
CA GLY A 53 14.78 -0.33 2.81
C GLY A 53 14.45 0.98 2.11
N VAL A 54 13.39 0.99 1.30
CA VAL A 54 12.89 2.22 0.66
C VAL A 54 12.44 3.23 1.72
N ALA A 55 11.66 2.81 2.71
CA ALA A 55 11.22 3.66 3.82
C ALA A 55 12.40 4.19 4.66
N ARG A 56 13.44 3.37 4.88
CA ARG A 56 14.66 3.82 5.55
C ARG A 56 15.38 4.92 4.77
N ASP A 57 15.48 4.80 3.45
CA ASP A 57 16.11 5.83 2.62
C ASP A 57 15.31 7.15 2.68
N VAL A 58 13.97 7.07 2.57
CA VAL A 58 13.08 8.23 2.67
C VAL A 58 13.16 8.91 4.03
N THR A 59 13.21 8.15 5.13
CA THR A 59 13.29 8.69 6.49
C THR A 59 14.62 9.39 6.75
N VAL A 60 15.74 8.84 6.27
CA VAL A 60 17.05 9.51 6.33
C VAL A 60 17.05 10.84 5.58
N LEU A 61 16.50 10.88 4.37
CA LEU A 61 16.41 12.10 3.56
C LEU A 61 15.57 13.20 4.23
N ASN A 62 14.51 12.80 4.94
CA ASN A 62 13.60 13.72 5.63
C ASN A 62 13.96 13.98 7.10
N GLN A 63 15.05 13.39 7.61
CA GLN A 63 15.46 13.48 9.03
C GLN A 63 14.37 13.04 10.01
N LEU A 64 13.63 12.00 9.67
CA LEU A 64 12.57 11.42 10.50
C LEU A 64 12.99 10.08 11.10
N PRO A 65 12.46 9.69 12.28
CA PRO A 65 12.62 8.34 12.78
C PRO A 65 11.88 7.34 11.89
N LEU A 66 12.47 6.14 11.72
CA LEU A 66 11.79 5.03 11.07
C LEU A 66 10.82 4.37 12.06
N VAL A 67 9.55 4.21 11.64
CA VAL A 67 8.54 3.50 12.42
C VAL A 67 8.50 2.05 11.95
N GLU A 68 9.03 1.14 12.76
CA GLU A 68 9.03 -0.30 12.48
C GLU A 68 7.85 -1.00 13.17
N PRO A 69 7.25 -2.02 12.55
CA PRO A 69 6.18 -2.80 13.18
C PRO A 69 6.73 -3.65 14.33
N GLU A 70 5.93 -3.85 15.37
CA GLU A 70 6.24 -4.80 16.44
C GLU A 70 6.08 -6.23 15.91
N ILE A 71 7.13 -7.03 16.01
CA ILE A 71 7.10 -8.45 15.66
C ILE A 71 6.83 -9.23 16.96
N VAL A 72 5.62 -9.77 17.09
CA VAL A 72 5.18 -10.64 18.18
C VAL A 72 5.43 -12.10 17.82
#